data_AF-A0AB32W2X4-F1
#
_entry.id   AF-A0AB32W2X4-F1
#
_cell.length_a   1.000
_cell.length_b   1.000
_cell.length_c   1.000
_cell.angle_alpha   90.00
_cell.angle_beta   90.00
_cell.angle_gamma   90.00
#
_symmetry.space_group_name_H-M   'P 1'
#
loop_
_entity.id
_entity.type
_entity.pdbx_description
1 polymer ?
#
loop_
_entity_poly.entity_id
_entity_poly.type
_entity_poly.pdbx_seq_one_letter_code
_entity_poly.pdbx_strand_id
1 'polypeptide(L)'
;MEMEQILGIEAVRKCIIDEIAQTMEHHGMTKDRRHMMLLADVMTFRGEVLGITRFGIQKLNKSILMLASFKRTADHNTTVNGRDDKIKGVTECIIIGIPMQIGTGILKVIQRSNLNY
;
A
#
# COMPACT_ATOMS: atom_id res chain seq x y z
N MET A 1 0.65 -21.04 0.86
CA MET A 1 0.21 -21.61 -0.42
C MET A 1 -0.71 -22.80 -0.20
N GLU A 2 -0.38 -23.77 0.65
CA GLU A 2 -1.28 -24.91 0.92
C GLU A 2 -2.66 -24.48 1.46
N MET A 3 -2.70 -23.61 2.47
CA MET A 3 -3.96 -23.08 3.01
C MET A 3 -4.80 -22.32 1.97
N GLU A 4 -4.14 -21.62 1.05
CA GLU A 4 -4.80 -20.88 -0.03
C GLU A 4 -5.50 -21.85 -1.00
N GLN A 5 -4.81 -22.94 -1.36
CA GLN A 5 -5.29 -23.94 -2.29
C GLN A 5 -6.41 -24.81 -1.69
N ILE A 6 -6.36 -25.07 -0.38
CA ILE A 6 -7.29 -26.00 0.28
C ILE A 6 -8.50 -25.25 0.86
N LEU A 7 -8.29 -24.10 1.51
CA LEU A 7 -9.32 -23.39 2.28
C LEU A 7 -9.67 -22.01 1.71
N GLY A 8 -8.94 -21.54 0.70
CA GLY A 8 -9.20 -20.26 0.04
C GLY A 8 -8.55 -19.04 0.73
N ILE A 9 -8.71 -17.88 0.08
CA ILE A 9 -7.97 -16.65 0.42
C ILE A 9 -8.35 -16.06 1.79
N GLU A 10 -9.62 -16.16 2.22
CA GLU A 10 -10.07 -15.63 3.51
C GLU A 10 -9.54 -16.45 4.70
N ALA A 11 -9.39 -17.76 4.52
CA ALA A 11 -8.75 -18.61 5.54
C ALA A 11 -7.27 -18.22 5.71
N VAL A 12 -6.58 -17.90 4.61
CA VAL A 12 -5.20 -17.40 4.65
C VAL A 12 -5.12 -16.04 5.32
N ARG A 13 -6.04 -15.12 5.00
CA ARG A 13 -6.09 -13.79 5.63
C ARG A 13 -6.21 -13.90 7.15
N LYS A 14 -7.08 -14.77 7.64
CA LYS A 14 -7.20 -15.07 9.08
C LYS A 14 -5.91 -15.66 9.65
N CYS A 15 -5.34 -16.66 8.98
CA CYS A 15 -4.09 -17.29 9.38
C CYS A 15 -2.95 -16.26 9.54
N ILE A 16 -2.78 -15.33 8.58
CA ILE A 16 -1.78 -14.26 8.67
C ILE A 16 -1.98 -13.39 9.91
N ILE A 17 -3.23 -13.02 10.23
CA ILE A 17 -3.53 -12.19 11.41
C ILE A 17 -3.14 -12.94 12.69
N ASP A 18 -3.55 -14.20 12.80
CA ASP A 18 -3.37 -15.01 14.01
C ASP A 18 -1.87 -15.33 14.24
N GLU A 19 -1.12 -15.68 13.18
CA GLU A 19 0.32 -15.97 13.26
C GLU A 19 1.16 -14.73 13.66
N ILE A 20 0.85 -13.56 13.10
CA ILE A 20 1.56 -12.32 13.46
C ILE A 20 1.22 -11.93 14.89
N ALA A 21 -0.05 -12.06 15.31
CA ALA A 21 -0.48 -11.77 16.67
C ALA A 21 0.24 -12.68 17.67
N GLN A 22 0.24 -13.99 17.40
CA GLN A 22 0.92 -14.99 18.21
C GLN A 22 2.42 -14.66 18.31
N THR A 23 3.10 -14.40 17.20
CA THR A 23 4.54 -14.06 17.22
C THR A 23 4.83 -12.81 18.05
N MET A 24 4.01 -11.77 17.91
CA MET A 24 4.16 -10.52 18.68
C MET A 24 3.95 -10.74 20.18
N GLU A 25 2.94 -11.53 20.55
CA GLU A 25 2.65 -11.90 21.95
C GLU A 25 3.80 -12.69 22.58
N HIS A 26 4.41 -13.64 21.86
CA HIS A 26 5.57 -14.39 22.33
C HIS A 26 6.78 -13.50 22.65
N HIS A 27 6.90 -12.36 21.98
CA HIS A 27 7.95 -11.36 22.23
C HIS A 27 7.52 -10.25 23.20
N GLY A 28 6.36 -10.39 23.87
CA GLY A 28 5.85 -9.38 24.82
C GLY A 28 5.43 -8.07 24.15
N MET A 29 5.23 -8.05 22.83
CA MET A 29 4.80 -6.87 22.09
C MET A 29 3.28 -6.84 21.98
N THR A 30 2.63 -5.96 22.73
CA THR A 30 1.19 -5.72 22.59
C THR A 30 0.93 -4.65 21.54
N LYS A 31 0.27 -5.01 20.44
CA LYS A 31 -0.18 -4.07 19.41
C LYS A 31 -1.66 -4.27 19.11
N ASP A 32 -2.30 -3.20 18.68
CA ASP A 32 -3.70 -3.25 18.28
C ASP A 32 -3.90 -4.16 17.06
N ARG A 33 -4.87 -5.07 17.15
CA ARG A 33 -5.18 -6.05 16.11
C ARG A 33 -5.54 -5.43 14.76
N ARG A 34 -6.05 -4.19 14.75
CA ARG A 34 -6.39 -3.45 13.53
C ARG A 34 -5.19 -3.28 12.59
N HIS A 35 -3.97 -3.17 13.11
CA HIS A 35 -2.78 -3.09 12.26
C HIS A 35 -2.47 -4.40 11.53
N MET A 36 -2.64 -5.52 12.23
CA MET A 36 -2.45 -6.86 11.66
C MET A 36 -3.56 -7.19 10.65
N MET A 37 -4.79 -6.78 10.95
CA MET A 37 -5.91 -6.88 10.00
C MET A 37 -5.63 -6.09 8.73
N LEU A 38 -5.23 -4.82 8.84
CA LEU A 38 -4.90 -4.00 7.68
C LEU A 38 -3.76 -4.61 6.85
N LEU A 39 -2.71 -5.11 7.51
CA LEU A 39 -1.60 -5.76 6.83
C LEU A 39 -2.05 -7.02 6.07
N ALA A 40 -2.84 -7.89 6.71
CA ALA A 40 -3.36 -9.09 6.08
C ALA A 40 -4.26 -8.76 4.89
N ASP A 41 -5.15 -7.78 5.02
CA ASP A 41 -6.02 -7.31 3.93
C ASP A 41 -5.17 -6.80 2.74
N VAL A 42 -4.12 -6.01 3.00
CA VAL A 42 -3.19 -5.54 1.96
C VAL A 42 -2.45 -6.70 1.28
N MET A 43 -2.17 -7.78 2.01
CA MET A 43 -1.50 -8.96 1.45
C MET A 43 -2.45 -9.84 0.62
N THR A 44 -3.77 -9.81 0.86
CA THR A 44 -4.70 -10.79 0.26
C THR A 44 -5.79 -10.20 -0.65
N PHE A 45 -5.96 -8.87 -0.72
CA PHE A 45 -7.10 -8.24 -1.42
C PHE A 45 -7.22 -8.56 -2.93
N ARG A 46 -6.15 -9.05 -3.59
CA ARG A 46 -6.17 -9.41 -5.01
C ARG A 46 -6.64 -10.85 -5.28
N GLY A 47 -7.02 -11.59 -4.24
CA GLY A 47 -7.41 -13.00 -4.35
C GLY A 47 -6.23 -13.96 -4.41
N GLU A 48 -5.00 -13.46 -4.25
CA GLU A 48 -3.76 -14.23 -4.12
C GLU A 48 -2.94 -13.64 -2.97
N VAL A 49 -2.04 -14.43 -2.37
CA VAL A 49 -1.17 -13.93 -1.30
C VAL A 49 0.03 -13.18 -1.88
N LEU A 50 0.04 -11.87 -1.71
CA LEU A 50 1.14 -10.99 -2.09
C LEU A 50 1.95 -10.59 -0.86
N GLY A 51 3.13 -11.20 -0.71
CA GLY A 51 4.06 -10.84 0.37
C GLY A 51 4.54 -9.39 0.27
N ILE A 52 4.86 -8.77 1.41
CA ILE A 52 5.49 -7.43 1.48
C ILE A 52 6.99 -7.55 1.13
N THR A 53 7.24 -7.97 -0.09
CA THR A 53 8.58 -8.12 -0.67
C THR A 53 8.65 -7.31 -1.95
N ARG A 54 9.86 -7.09 -2.48
CA ARG A 54 10.08 -6.36 -3.74
C ARG A 54 9.21 -6.90 -4.89
N PHE A 55 9.03 -8.21 -4.97
CA PHE A 55 8.27 -8.85 -6.04
C PHE A 55 6.76 -8.77 -5.81
N GLY A 56 6.32 -8.87 -4.55
CA GLY A 56 4.90 -8.74 -4.21
C GLY A 56 4.39 -7.32 -4.42
N ILE A 57 5.17 -6.31 -4.00
CA ILE A 57 4.79 -4.89 -4.16
C ILE A 57 4.74 -4.47 -5.64
N GLN A 58 5.63 -5.00 -6.48
CA GLN A 58 5.59 -4.77 -7.94
C GLN A 58 4.27 -5.23 -8.57
N LYS A 59 3.67 -6.32 -8.08
CA LYS A 59 2.38 -6.82 -8.57
C LYS A 59 1.18 -5.98 -8.11
N LEU A 60 1.36 -5.04 -7.19
CA LEU A 60 0.29 -4.17 -6.67
C LEU A 60 -0.05 -2.98 -7.59
N ASN A 61 0.41 -2.99 -8.86
CA ASN A 61 0.17 -1.94 -9.86
C ASN A 61 0.43 -0.53 -9.32
N LYS A 62 1.57 -0.35 -8.64
CA LYS A 62 2.00 0.93 -8.11
C LYS A 62 2.69 1.79 -9.18
N SER A 63 2.74 3.09 -8.90
CA SER A 63 3.46 4.09 -9.68
C SER A 63 4.92 3.69 -9.92
N ILE A 64 5.47 4.20 -11.03
CA ILE A 64 6.87 3.98 -11.38
C ILE A 64 7.79 4.71 -10.42
N LEU A 65 7.48 5.95 -10.06
CA LEU A 65 8.25 6.72 -9.09
C LEU A 65 8.26 6.02 -7.73
N MET A 66 7.12 5.47 -7.32
CA MET A 66 7.06 4.64 -6.11
C MET A 66 7.97 3.41 -6.22
N LEU A 67 7.93 2.66 -7.33
CA LEU A 67 8.74 1.47 -7.53
C LEU A 67 10.25 1.79 -7.61
N ALA A 68 10.61 2.89 -8.28
CA ALA A 68 11.98 3.38 -8.38
C ALA A 68 12.54 3.74 -6.99
N SER A 69 11.74 4.39 -6.14
CA SER A 69 12.14 4.77 -4.78
C SER A 69 12.39 3.58 -3.84
N PHE A 70 11.68 2.45 -4.05
CA PHE A 70 11.75 1.30 -3.12
C PHE A 70 13.01 0.45 -3.32
N LYS A 71 13.37 0.15 -4.58
CA LYS A 71 14.68 -0.37 -5.05
C LYS A 71 14.48 -1.08 -6.39
N ARG A 72 14.75 -0.36 -7.49
CA ARG A 72 15.35 -0.81 -8.76
C ARG A 72 15.11 0.26 -9.82
N THR A 73 15.97 1.29 -9.86
CA THR A 73 15.92 2.31 -10.92
C THR A 73 16.28 1.72 -12.29
N ALA A 74 17.11 0.68 -12.34
CA ALA A 74 17.65 0.10 -13.58
C ALA A 74 16.78 -1.01 -14.22
N ASP A 75 16.02 -1.77 -13.44
CA ASP A 75 15.21 -2.89 -13.99
C ASP A 75 13.82 -2.45 -14.45
N HIS A 76 13.33 -1.32 -13.95
CA HIS A 76 12.08 -0.74 -14.43
C HIS A 76 12.38 0.14 -15.64
N ASN A 77 12.74 -0.49 -16.77
CA ASN A 77 12.91 0.17 -18.07
C ASN A 77 11.55 0.63 -18.63
N THR A 78 10.83 1.45 -17.87
CA THR A 78 9.48 1.93 -18.18
C THR A 78 9.47 2.90 -19.34
N THR A 79 10.62 3.49 -19.69
CA THR A 79 10.82 4.27 -20.91
C THR A 79 10.48 3.45 -22.16
N VAL A 80 10.69 2.13 -22.13
CA VAL A 80 10.37 1.24 -23.26
C VAL A 80 8.86 0.94 -23.35
N ASN A 81 8.13 1.05 -22.23
CA ASN A 81 6.72 0.66 -22.15
C ASN A 81 5.74 1.85 -22.19
N GLY A 82 6.22 3.09 -22.31
CA GLY A 82 5.38 4.29 -22.43
C GLY A 82 4.35 4.45 -21.30
N ARG A 83 4.72 4.06 -20.06
CA ARG A 83 3.80 4.11 -18.92
C ARG A 83 3.73 5.53 -18.36
N ASP A 84 2.51 6.07 -18.32
CA ASP A 84 2.22 7.33 -17.65
C ASP A 84 1.99 7.16 -16.15
N ASP A 85 2.58 8.06 -15.36
CA ASP A 85 2.37 8.14 -13.91
C ASP A 85 1.37 9.26 -13.58
N LYS A 86 0.32 8.94 -12.83
CA LYS A 86 -0.73 9.90 -12.48
C LYS A 86 -0.39 10.75 -11.25
N ILE A 87 0.71 10.47 -10.57
CA ILE A 87 1.20 11.24 -9.40
C ILE A 87 0.09 11.39 -8.35
N LYS A 88 -0.39 10.26 -7.84
CA LYS A 88 -1.48 10.23 -6.84
C LYS A 88 -1.06 9.57 -5.53
N GLY A 89 -0.01 8.77 -5.56
CA GLY A 89 0.59 8.15 -4.41
C GLY A 89 1.45 9.13 -3.62
N VAL A 90 1.61 8.82 -2.34
CA VAL A 90 2.38 9.64 -1.40
C VAL A 90 3.81 9.84 -1.87
N THR A 91 4.48 8.77 -2.32
CA THR A 91 5.87 8.83 -2.76
C THR A 91 6.05 9.75 -3.98
N GLU A 92 5.19 9.65 -4.98
CA GLU A 92 5.26 10.49 -6.17
C GLU A 92 5.07 11.97 -5.83
N CYS A 93 4.07 12.27 -4.98
CA CYS A 93 3.81 13.63 -4.50
C CYS A 93 5.02 14.22 -3.78
N ILE A 94 5.68 13.44 -2.91
CA ILE A 94 6.88 13.87 -2.19
C ILE A 94 8.03 14.16 -3.17
N ILE A 95 8.27 13.27 -4.14
CA ILE A 95 9.37 13.43 -5.11
C ILE A 95 9.18 14.70 -5.96
N ILE A 96 7.94 14.98 -6.37
CA ILE A 96 7.62 16.12 -7.25
C ILE A 96 7.40 17.42 -6.46
N GLY A 97 7.18 17.34 -5.16
CA GLY A 97 6.97 18.50 -4.29
C GLY A 97 5.54 19.05 -4.32
N ILE A 98 4.55 18.23 -4.67
CA ILE A 98 3.12 18.59 -4.60
C ILE A 98 2.48 18.06 -3.31
N PRO A 99 1.47 18.74 -2.74
CA PRO A 99 0.77 18.25 -1.56
C PRO A 99 0.08 16.92 -1.84
N MET A 100 0.27 15.96 -0.93
CA MET A 100 -0.34 14.63 -0.99
C MET A 100 -1.81 14.66 -0.54
N GLN A 101 -2.66 13.81 -1.12
CA GLN A 101 -4.09 13.72 -0.81
C GLN A 101 -4.37 12.82 0.42
N ILE A 102 -3.60 13.00 1.50
CA ILE A 102 -3.82 12.34 2.80
C ILE A 102 -3.67 13.34 3.94
N GLY A 103 -4.30 13.06 5.09
CA GLY A 103 -4.30 13.97 6.23
C GLY A 103 -4.94 15.32 5.88
N THR A 104 -4.22 16.42 6.17
CA THR A 104 -4.67 17.79 5.89
C THR A 104 -4.84 18.09 4.40
N GLY A 105 -4.16 17.34 3.52
CA GLY A 105 -4.28 17.50 2.06
C GLY A 105 -5.53 16.89 1.44
N ILE A 106 -6.36 16.18 2.22
CA ILE A 106 -7.63 15.58 1.72
C ILE A 106 -8.69 16.65 1.46
N LEU A 107 -8.69 17.71 2.26
CA LEU A 107 -9.74 18.73 2.23
C LEU A 107 -9.24 19.99 1.53
N LYS A 108 -10.06 20.51 0.62
CA LYS A 108 -9.85 21.83 0.02
C LYS A 108 -10.73 22.84 0.72
N VAL A 109 -10.13 23.89 1.27
CA VAL A 109 -10.86 25.00 1.88
C VAL A 109 -11.32 25.95 0.78
N ILE A 110 -12.58 26.33 0.82
CA ILE A 110 -13.15 27.37 -0.04
C ILE A 110 -13.56 28.53 0.85
N GLN A 111 -12.99 29.70 0.62
CA GLN A 111 -13.39 30.91 1.32
C GLN A 111 -14.64 31.49 0.67
N ARG A 112 -15.65 31.81 1.48
CA ARG A 112 -16.85 32.50 1.00
C ARG A 112 -16.50 33.96 0.72
N SER A 113 -16.46 34.33 -0.56
CA SER A 113 -16.40 35.72 -1.00
C SER A 113 -17.81 36.31 -0.95
N ASN A 114 -18.12 37.11 0.06
CA ASN A 114 -19.28 37.99 0.07
C ASN A 114 -18.81 39.42 -0.22
N LEU A 115 -18.25 39.66 -1.41
CA LEU A 115 -17.96 41.00 -1.90
C LEU A 115 -19.03 41.35 -2.94
N ASN A 116 -20.16 41.85 -2.44
CA ASN A 116 -21.06 42.70 -3.22
C ASN A 116 -20.45 44.12 -3.18
N TYR A 117 -19.69 44.47 -4.21
CA TYR A 117 -19.52 45.87 -4.61
C TYR A 117 -20.42 46.14 -5.81
#